data_AF-A0A1V2ZXC2-F1
#
_entry.id   AF-A0A1V2ZXC2-F1
#
_cell.length_a   1.000
_cell.length_b   1.000
_cell.length_c   1.000
_cell.angle_alpha   90.00
_cell.angle_beta   90.00
_cell.angle_gamma   90.00
#
_symmetry.space_group_name_H-M   'P 1'
#
loop_
_entity.id
_entity.type
_entity.pdbx_description
1 polymer ?
#
loop_
_entity_poly.entity_id
_entity_poly.type
_entity_poly.pdbx_seq_one_letter_code
_entity_poly.pdbx_strand_id
1 'polypeptide(L)' 'MFAASGRTYGSRRLAKALQADGTVVGRYRVRTLMRERGLRPVWRRRFVTT' A
#
# COMPACT_ATOMS: atom_id res chain seq x y z
N MET A 1 -3.25 -5.07 -7.50
CA MET A 1 -2.07 -4.45 -6.86
C MET A 1 -2.09 -4.46 -5.31
N PHE A 2 -3.15 -4.01 -4.61
CA PHE A 2 -3.15 -3.94 -3.12
C PHE A 2 -3.53 -5.26 -2.40
N ALA A 3 -4.51 -6.00 -2.92
CA ALA A 3 -4.92 -7.30 -2.39
C ALA A 3 -3.83 -8.38 -2.60
N ALA A 4 -3.17 -8.36 -3.77
CA ALA A 4 -2.05 -9.25 -4.10
C ALA A 4 -0.88 -9.11 -3.10
N SER A 5 -0.63 -7.91 -2.59
CA SER A 5 0.39 -7.64 -1.57
C SER A 5 -0.04 -7.99 -0.14
N GLY A 6 -1.15 -8.73 0.03
CA GLY A 6 -1.69 -9.09 1.34
C GLY A 6 -2.09 -7.89 2.19
N ARG A 7 -2.45 -6.75 1.55
CA ARG A 7 -2.75 -5.47 2.21
C ARG A 7 -1.58 -4.93 3.05
N THR A 8 -0.35 -5.40 2.87
CA THR A 8 0.81 -4.94 3.68
C THR A 8 1.33 -3.57 3.22
N TYR A 9 0.93 -3.09 2.05
CA TYR A 9 1.51 -1.89 1.44
C TYR A 9 0.86 -0.63 2.01
N GLY A 10 1.63 0.14 2.79
CA GLY A 10 1.23 1.49 3.21
C GLY A 10 1.33 2.53 2.08
N SER A 11 0.85 3.74 2.36
CA SER A 11 0.80 4.84 1.38
C SER A 11 2.14 5.16 0.70
N ARG A 12 3.27 4.98 1.40
CA ARG A 12 4.61 5.13 0.82
C ARG A 12 4.90 4.13 -0.30
N ARG A 13 4.66 2.84 -0.06
CA ARG A 13 4.96 1.79 -1.04
C ARG A 13 3.93 1.80 -2.16
N LEU A 14 2.68 2.13 -1.85
CA LEU A 14 1.61 2.24 -2.83
C LEU A 14 1.81 3.43 -3.77
N ALA A 15 2.33 4.57 -3.27
CA ALA A 15 2.76 5.68 -4.14
C ALA A 15 3.88 5.28 -5.10
N LYS A 16 4.90 4.54 -4.63
CA LYS A 16 5.97 4.03 -5.51
C LYS A 16 5.45 3.05 -6.56
N ALA A 17 4.56 2.14 -6.16
CA ALA A 17 3.95 1.18 -7.08
C ALA A 17 3.13 1.90 -8.16
N LEU A 18 2.34 2.91 -7.78
CA LEU A 18 1.58 3.73 -8.72
C LEU A 18 2.49 4.52 -9.66
N GLN A 19 3.60 5.07 -9.16
CA GLN A 19 4.59 5.76 -10.00
C GLN A 19 5.27 4.80 -10.99
N ALA A 20 5.59 3.59 -10.56
CA ALA A 20 6.13 2.55 -11.44
C ALA A 20 5.12 2.11 -12.51
N ASP A 21 3.83 2.17 -12.19
CA ASP A 21 2.71 1.91 -13.11
C ASP A 21 2.42 3.12 -14.04
N GLY A 22 3.21 4.21 -13.96
CA GLY A 22 3.03 5.42 -14.76
C GLY A 22 2.03 6.43 -14.18
N THR A 23 1.42 6.13 -13.03
CA THR A 23 0.52 7.05 -12.32
C THR A 23 1.32 7.95 -11.38
N VAL A 24 1.56 9.21 -11.80
CA VAL A 24 2.26 10.20 -10.98
C VAL A 24 1.37 10.67 -9.83
N VAL A 25 1.44 9.94 -8.70
CA VAL A 25 0.69 10.26 -7.50
C VAL A 25 1.63 10.41 -6.29
N GLY A 26 1.42 11.46 -5.52
CA GLY A 26 2.17 11.70 -4.28
C GLY A 26 1.65 10.87 -3.10
N ARG A 27 2.51 10.59 -2.13
CA ARG A 27 2.17 9.81 -0.91
C ARG A 27 0.96 10.33 -0.14
N TYR A 28 0.73 11.65 -0.16
CA TYR A 28 -0.37 12.28 0.58
C TYR A 28 -1.72 12.03 -0.09
N ARG A 29 -1.78 12.10 -1.42
CA ARG A 29 -2.97 11.76 -2.20
C ARG A 29 -3.33 10.28 -2.05
N VAL A 30 -2.32 9.41 -2.07
CA VAL A 30 -2.52 7.98 -1.74
C VAL A 30 -3.07 7.80 -0.33
N ARG A 31 -2.53 8.50 0.67
CA ARG A 31 -3.01 8.42 2.05
C ARG A 31 -4.47 8.85 2.16
N THR A 32 -4.88 9.92 1.48
CA THR A 32 -6.27 10.37 1.43
C THR A 32 -7.15 9.31 0.79
N LEU A 33 -6.79 8.81 -0.39
CA LEU A 33 -7.53 7.75 -1.07
C LEU A 33 -7.63 6.48 -0.23
N MET A 34 -6.57 6.11 0.49
CA MET A 34 -6.58 4.98 1.41
C MET A 34 -7.54 5.22 2.57
N ARG A 35 -7.61 6.45 3.12
CA ARG A 35 -8.57 6.79 4.19
C ARG A 35 -10.01 6.75 3.69
N GLU A 36 -10.30 7.39 2.56
CA GLU A 36 -11.63 7.42 1.94
C GLU A 36 -12.14 6.02 1.62
N ARG A 37 -11.25 5.14 1.14
CA ARG A 37 -11.60 3.76 0.80
C ARG A 37 -11.45 2.77 1.96
N GLY A 38 -11.15 3.24 3.18
CA GLY A 38 -10.94 2.38 4.34
C GLY A 38 -9.76 1.40 4.24
N LEU A 39 -8.84 1.61 3.29
CA LEU A 39 -7.67 0.77 3.06
C LEU A 39 -6.63 1.02 4.16
N ARG A 40 -6.48 0.05 5.05
CA ARG A 40 -5.47 0.07 6.11
C ARG A 40 -4.37 -0.94 5.81
N PRO A 41 -3.08 -0.53 5.85
CA PRO A 41 -1.99 -1.47 5.72
C PRO A 41 -1.97 -2.41 6.92
N VAL A 42 -1.89 -3.71 6.69
CA VAL A 42 -1.77 -4.72 7.75
C VAL A 42 -0.32 -5.15 7.91
N TRP A 43 0.13 -5.27 9.16
CA TRP A 43 1.42 -5.87 9.43
C TRP A 43 1.28 -7.40 9.40
N ARG A 44 1.92 -8.05 8.42
CA ARG A 44 2.00 -9.51 8.40
C ARG A 44 3.03 -9.95 9.42
N ARG A 45 2.67 -10.87 10.34
CA ARG A 45 3.64 -11.46 11.29
C ARG A 45 4.81 -12.06 10.50
N ARG A 46 6.03 -11.91 11.04
CA ARG A 46 7.22 -12.57 10.51
C ARG A 46 6.93 -14.06 10.41
N PHE A 47 7.21 -14.66 9.25
CA PHE A 47 7.15 -16.10 9.09
C PHE A 47 8.27 -16.72 9.94
N VAL A 48 7.91 -17.55 10.92
CA VAL A 48 8.86 -18.28 11.76
C VAL A 48 8.90 -19.69 11.21
N THR A 49 10.07 -20.12 10.72
CA THR A 49 10.35 -21.52 10.40
C THR A 49 10.81 -22.17 11.71
N THR A 50 10.04 -23.13 12.21
CA THR A 50 10.43 -24.00 13.33
C THR A 50 11.17 -25.21 12.80
#